data_AF-A0A848L2P9-F1
#
_entry.id   AF-A0A848L2P9-F1
#
_cell.length_a   1.000
_cell.length_b   1.000
_cell.length_c   1.000
_cell.angle_alpha   90.00
_cell.angle_beta   90.00
_cell.angle_gamma   90.00
#
_symmetry.space_group_name_H-M   'P 1'
#
loop_
_entity.id
_entity.type
_entity.pdbx_description
1 polymer ?
#
loop_
_entity_poly.entity_id
_entity_poly.type
_entity_poly.pdbx_seq_one_letter_code
_entity_poly.pdbx_strand_id
1 'polypeptide(L)'
;MRIRLTVPLAVAFTLVAATSACSSDNTGVAATSSTDSRWTHVLSETPTRTTEVPDIAGKVVVRGVDSACKSPTVADAAVDLLGVHVHLGVPGHSGQAARVTWKLSASLPTTGSSLVTLLATSEDGAVTRQLGYKTVDGEFSAYYVYDMNAAQQRALGGLPDTLTPGRISAVLPAADIDELGDNWHWSAALTLDGKDVDTCPA
;
A
#
# COMPACT_ATOMS: atom_id res chain seq x y z
N MET A 1 -27.68 20.60 45.68
CA MET A 1 -26.59 20.14 46.57
C MET A 1 -25.39 19.84 45.69
N ARG A 2 -24.25 20.49 45.99
CA ARG A 2 -23.00 20.51 45.19
C ARG A 2 -22.41 19.09 45.10
N ILE A 3 -21.68 18.72 44.05
CA ILE A 3 -20.21 18.83 44.01
C ILE A 3 -19.73 18.85 42.55
N ARG A 4 -18.90 19.85 42.23
CA ARG A 4 -18.03 19.90 41.05
C ARG A 4 -16.75 19.12 41.37
N LEU A 5 -16.23 18.31 40.44
CA LEU A 5 -14.82 17.92 40.45
C LEU A 5 -14.20 18.23 39.09
N THR A 6 -13.43 19.31 39.06
CA THR A 6 -12.39 19.62 38.08
C THR A 6 -11.08 19.00 38.56
N VAL A 7 -10.37 18.29 37.68
CA VAL A 7 -8.94 18.01 37.84
C VAL A 7 -8.26 18.27 36.49
N PRO A 8 -7.35 19.26 36.39
CA PRO A 8 -6.40 19.36 35.29
C PRO A 8 -5.11 18.65 35.68
N LEU A 9 -4.52 17.87 34.78
CA LEU A 9 -3.12 17.45 34.92
C LEU A 9 -2.37 17.82 33.66
N ALA A 10 -1.62 18.92 33.76
CA ALA A 10 -0.55 19.28 32.86
C ALA A 10 0.67 18.43 33.21
N VAL A 11 1.35 17.86 32.21
CA VAL A 11 2.75 17.44 32.33
C VAL A 11 3.51 17.95 31.12
N ALA A 12 4.63 18.58 31.45
CA ALA A 12 5.46 19.40 30.58
C ALA A 12 6.52 18.59 29.81
N PHE A 13 6.95 19.24 28.72
CA PHE A 13 8.20 19.12 27.98
C PHE A 13 9.34 18.27 28.57
N THR A 14 9.96 17.47 27.70
CA THR A 14 11.41 17.27 27.75
C THR A 14 11.96 17.21 26.32
N LEU A 15 12.76 18.23 25.98
CA LEU A 15 13.58 18.32 24.77
C LEU A 15 14.90 17.61 25.07
N VAL A 16 15.31 16.65 24.24
CA VAL A 16 16.67 16.10 24.27
C VAL A 16 17.26 16.27 22.88
N ALA A 17 18.13 17.27 22.73
CA ALA A 17 19.05 17.40 21.62
C ALA A 17 20.37 16.76 22.04
N ALA A 18 20.85 15.79 21.27
CA ALA A 18 22.21 15.26 21.39
C ALA A 18 22.86 15.31 20.00
N THR A 19 23.77 16.26 19.84
CA THR A 19 24.74 16.35 18.75
C THR A 19 25.95 15.50 19.09
N SER A 20 26.40 14.64 18.17
CA SER A 20 27.77 14.11 18.18
C SER A 20 28.29 14.03 16.75
N ALA A 21 29.05 15.06 16.39
CA ALA A 21 30.01 15.03 15.30
C ALA A 21 31.27 14.30 15.78
N CYS A 22 31.79 13.36 14.98
CA CYS A 22 33.21 12.98 15.00
C CYS A 22 33.66 12.77 13.56
N SER A 23 34.37 13.79 13.07
CA SER A 23 35.24 13.75 11.91
C SER A 23 36.45 12.86 12.22
N SER A 24 37.02 12.19 11.22
CA SER A 24 38.36 11.61 11.32
C SER A 24 39.10 11.85 10.01
N ASP A 25 39.89 12.92 10.03
CA ASP A 25 41.00 13.15 9.12
C ASP A 25 42.06 12.06 9.33
N ASN A 26 42.55 11.47 8.25
CA ASN A 26 43.80 10.71 8.28
C ASN A 26 44.77 11.31 7.24
N THR A 27 45.86 11.87 7.75
CA THR A 27 46.94 12.53 7.00
C THR A 27 48.17 11.63 6.90
N GLY A 28 48.84 11.69 5.74
CA GLY A 28 50.22 11.22 5.52
C GLY A 28 50.32 9.74 5.12
N VAL A 29 51.15 9.32 4.17
CA VAL A 29 52.47 9.82 3.77
C VAL A 29 52.75 9.45 2.30
N ALA A 30 53.38 10.36 1.57
CA ALA A 30 53.93 10.14 0.24
C ALA A 30 55.25 9.36 0.28
N ALA A 31 55.50 8.48 -0.68
CA ALA A 31 56.62 8.59 -1.63
C ALA A 31 56.90 7.27 -2.40
N THR A 32 57.11 7.45 -3.70
CA THR A 32 58.22 6.90 -4.51
C THR A 32 57.76 6.10 -5.72
N SER A 33 58.06 6.70 -6.86
CA SER A 33 57.93 6.20 -8.23
C SER A 33 58.88 5.03 -8.50
N SER A 34 58.36 3.97 -9.11
CA SER A 34 59.16 3.03 -9.90
C SER A 34 58.39 2.67 -11.17
N THR A 35 58.95 3.07 -12.30
CA THR A 35 58.59 2.64 -13.64
C THR A 35 58.79 1.12 -13.75
N ASP A 36 57.74 0.34 -14.08
CA ASP A 36 57.80 -0.53 -15.26
C ASP A 36 56.47 -1.23 -15.60
N SER A 37 56.21 -1.26 -16.90
CA SER A 37 55.61 -2.35 -17.69
C SER A 37 54.22 -2.93 -17.37
N ARG A 38 53.34 -2.70 -18.37
CA ARG A 38 52.44 -3.68 -19.00
C ARG A 38 51.55 -4.50 -18.06
N TRP A 39 50.26 -4.17 -18.05
CA TRP A 39 49.13 -4.93 -18.61
C TRP A 39 47.89 -4.22 -18.08
N THR A 40 47.24 -3.40 -18.91
CA THR A 40 45.87 -2.97 -18.63
C THR A 40 44.98 -4.20 -18.73
N HIS A 41 44.81 -4.92 -17.61
CA HIS A 41 43.62 -5.71 -17.41
C HIS A 41 42.46 -4.71 -17.37
N VAL A 42 41.87 -4.48 -18.55
CA VAL A 42 40.54 -3.93 -18.65
C VAL A 42 39.66 -4.90 -17.88
N LEU A 43 39.32 -4.54 -16.64
CA LEU A 43 38.19 -5.12 -15.96
C LEU A 43 36.99 -4.75 -16.83
N SER A 44 36.64 -5.65 -17.75
CA SER A 44 35.30 -5.67 -18.34
C SER A 44 34.35 -5.95 -17.18
N GLU A 45 33.89 -4.88 -16.54
CA GLU A 45 32.66 -4.92 -15.77
C GLU A 45 31.60 -5.42 -16.75
N THR A 46 31.27 -6.70 -16.61
CA THR A 46 30.17 -7.29 -17.35
C THR A 46 28.95 -6.52 -16.88
N PRO A 47 28.21 -5.81 -17.76
CA PRO A 47 26.99 -5.15 -17.34
C PRO A 47 26.10 -6.22 -16.73
N THR A 48 25.87 -6.16 -15.43
CA THR A 48 24.90 -7.01 -14.77
C THR A 48 23.56 -6.57 -15.33
N ARG A 49 23.08 -7.29 -16.35
CA ARG A 49 21.74 -7.10 -16.87
C ARG A 49 20.81 -7.51 -15.74
N THR A 50 20.35 -6.54 -14.95
CA THR A 50 19.22 -6.74 -14.06
C THR A 50 18.08 -7.20 -14.95
N THR A 51 17.74 -8.49 -14.88
CA THR A 51 16.56 -9.01 -15.55
C THR A 51 15.37 -8.39 -14.82
N GLU A 52 14.80 -7.33 -15.38
CA GLU A 52 13.56 -6.73 -14.89
C GLU A 52 12.49 -7.84 -14.86
N VAL A 53 11.85 -8.03 -13.71
CA VAL A 53 10.76 -9.01 -13.58
C VAL A 53 9.60 -8.49 -14.43
N PRO A 54 9.02 -9.31 -15.31
CA PRO A 54 7.92 -8.85 -16.14
C PRO A 54 6.67 -8.57 -15.31
N ASP A 55 5.91 -7.55 -15.70
CA ASP A 55 4.65 -7.19 -15.04
C ASP A 55 3.64 -8.34 -15.02
N ILE A 56 2.90 -8.47 -13.92
CA ILE A 56 1.88 -9.52 -13.77
C ILE A 56 0.64 -9.19 -14.60
N ALA A 57 0.28 -10.06 -15.54
CA ALA A 57 -0.89 -9.89 -16.39
C ALA A 57 -2.18 -9.69 -15.56
N GLY A 58 -3.02 -8.73 -15.99
CA GLY A 58 -4.28 -8.41 -15.31
C GLY A 58 -4.11 -7.60 -14.01
N LYS A 59 -2.91 -7.09 -13.72
CA LYS A 59 -2.63 -6.21 -12.58
C LYS A 59 -1.97 -4.90 -13.00
N VAL A 60 -2.18 -3.86 -12.19
CA VAL A 60 -1.48 -2.58 -12.28
C VAL A 60 -0.21 -2.67 -11.44
N VAL A 61 0.93 -2.27 -12.01
CA VAL A 61 2.20 -2.14 -11.29
C VAL A 61 2.31 -0.79 -10.58
N VAL A 62 2.84 -0.77 -9.36
CA VAL A 62 3.06 0.44 -8.55
C VAL A 62 4.52 0.88 -8.65
N ARG A 63 4.82 1.76 -9.60
CA ARG A 63 6.20 2.26 -9.86
C ARG A 63 6.51 3.62 -9.20
N GLY A 64 5.58 4.15 -8.41
CA GLY A 64 5.67 5.47 -7.81
C GLY A 64 4.59 5.68 -6.75
N VAL A 65 4.30 6.92 -6.42
CA VAL A 65 3.34 7.26 -5.35
C VAL A 65 1.88 6.99 -5.73
N ASP A 66 1.55 7.07 -7.02
CA ASP A 66 0.19 6.93 -7.52
C ASP A 66 0.10 5.82 -8.57
N SER A 67 -0.98 5.05 -8.51
CA SER A 67 -1.38 4.15 -9.58
C SER A 67 -2.90 4.04 -9.64
N ALA A 68 -3.44 3.76 -10.81
CA ALA A 68 -4.89 3.71 -10.99
C ALA A 68 -5.30 2.78 -12.14
N CYS A 69 -6.55 2.33 -12.08
CA CYS A 69 -7.24 1.71 -13.20
C CYS A 69 -8.63 2.32 -13.35
N LYS A 70 -9.16 2.20 -14.56
CA LYS A 70 -10.57 2.45 -14.87
C LYS A 70 -11.21 1.13 -15.24
N SER A 71 -12.47 0.98 -14.90
CA SER A 71 -13.27 -0.17 -15.31
C SER A 71 -14.52 0.34 -16.05
N PRO A 72 -14.96 -0.36 -17.12
CA PRO A 72 -16.14 0.05 -17.86
C PRO A 72 -17.39 -0.03 -16.99
N THR A 73 -18.39 0.79 -17.30
CA THR A 73 -19.73 0.62 -16.73
C THR A 73 -20.45 -0.55 -17.39
N VAL A 74 -21.17 -1.34 -16.61
CA VAL A 74 -22.04 -2.40 -17.11
C VAL A 74 -23.49 -1.88 -17.13
N ALA A 75 -24.16 -1.99 -18.27
CA ALA A 75 -25.55 -1.56 -18.37
C ALA A 75 -26.44 -2.39 -17.41
N ASP A 76 -27.44 -1.74 -16.81
CA ASP A 76 -28.44 -2.33 -15.92
C ASP A 76 -27.90 -2.94 -14.60
N ALA A 77 -26.64 -2.66 -14.24
CA ALA A 77 -26.11 -3.00 -12.92
C ALA A 77 -26.68 -2.07 -11.82
N ALA A 78 -26.91 -2.61 -10.63
CA ALA A 78 -27.33 -1.82 -9.47
C ALA A 78 -26.22 -0.86 -9.00
N VAL A 79 -24.96 -1.26 -9.19
CA VAL A 79 -23.74 -0.49 -8.91
C VAL A 79 -22.60 -1.07 -9.75
N ASP A 80 -21.71 -0.20 -10.21
CA ASP A 80 -20.50 -0.55 -10.94
C ASP A 80 -19.26 -0.06 -10.21
N LEU A 81 -18.15 -0.78 -10.34
CA LEU A 81 -16.81 -0.26 -10.06
C LEU A 81 -16.34 0.60 -11.23
N LEU A 82 -16.24 1.91 -11.05
CA LEU A 82 -15.81 2.84 -12.11
C LEU A 82 -14.28 2.95 -12.22
N GLY A 83 -13.58 2.64 -11.14
CA GLY A 83 -12.13 2.69 -11.09
C GLY A 83 -11.59 2.66 -9.67
N VAL A 84 -10.29 2.41 -9.58
CA VAL A 84 -9.57 2.34 -8.33
C VAL A 84 -8.32 3.21 -8.44
N HIS A 85 -8.05 3.94 -7.37
CA HIS A 85 -6.84 4.73 -7.20
C HIS A 85 -6.08 4.26 -5.95
N VAL A 86 -4.79 4.05 -6.09
CA VAL A 86 -3.88 3.69 -5.00
C VAL A 86 -2.87 4.83 -4.85
N HIS A 87 -2.75 5.36 -3.62
CA HIS A 87 -1.80 6.41 -3.26
C HIS A 87 -0.93 5.96 -2.08
N LEU A 88 0.39 5.98 -2.24
CA LEU A 88 1.35 5.70 -1.16
C LEU A 88 1.65 6.95 -0.34
N GLY A 89 1.84 6.77 0.98
CA GLY A 89 2.21 7.85 1.89
C GLY A 89 0.99 8.60 2.45
N VAL A 90 0.12 7.89 3.16
CA VAL A 90 -1.12 8.45 3.71
C VAL A 90 -0.86 9.32 4.95
N PRO A 91 -1.24 10.61 4.96
CA PRO A 91 -1.13 11.45 6.15
C PRO A 91 -1.87 10.84 7.36
N GLY A 92 -1.22 10.83 8.52
CA GLY A 92 -1.75 10.22 9.74
C GLY A 92 -1.46 8.72 9.89
N HIS A 93 -0.85 8.09 8.87
CA HIS A 93 -0.34 6.71 8.94
C HIS A 93 1.19 6.73 8.90
N SER A 94 1.81 5.79 9.61
CA SER A 94 3.27 5.59 9.55
C SER A 94 3.68 4.92 8.24
N GLY A 95 4.90 5.20 7.77
CA GLY A 95 5.51 4.50 6.64
C GLY A 95 4.80 4.71 5.30
N GLN A 96 5.01 3.78 4.36
CA GLN A 96 4.45 3.82 3.00
C GLN A 96 3.06 3.17 2.93
N ALA A 97 2.20 3.39 3.93
CA ALA A 97 0.82 2.92 3.88
C ALA A 97 0.14 3.38 2.58
N ALA A 98 -0.75 2.54 2.03
CA ALA A 98 -1.42 2.83 0.77
C ALA A 98 -2.89 3.15 0.99
N ARG A 99 -3.35 4.33 0.58
CA ARG A 99 -4.77 4.64 0.48
C ARG A 99 -5.31 4.07 -0.83
N VAL A 100 -6.27 3.17 -0.72
CA VAL A 100 -7.05 2.61 -1.82
C VAL A 100 -8.39 3.31 -1.87
N THR A 101 -8.75 3.85 -3.02
CA THR A 101 -10.05 4.50 -3.23
C THR A 101 -10.78 3.82 -4.37
N TRP A 102 -11.88 3.14 -4.05
CA TRP A 102 -12.83 2.61 -5.02
C TRP A 102 -13.86 3.69 -5.34
N LYS A 103 -13.97 4.02 -6.63
CA LYS A 103 -15.04 4.86 -7.15
C LYS A 103 -16.13 3.97 -7.71
N LEU A 104 -17.36 4.18 -7.27
CA LEU A 104 -18.52 3.39 -7.63
C LEU A 104 -19.55 4.26 -8.37
N SER A 105 -20.39 3.67 -9.21
CA SER A 105 -21.47 4.39 -9.90
C SER A 105 -22.61 4.83 -8.96
N ALA A 106 -22.77 4.10 -7.84
CA ALA A 106 -23.74 4.37 -6.79
C ALA A 106 -23.20 3.93 -5.41
N SER A 107 -24.00 4.07 -4.36
CA SER A 107 -23.73 3.41 -3.06
C SER A 107 -23.80 1.89 -3.20
N LEU A 108 -23.10 1.16 -2.32
CA LEU A 108 -23.29 -0.29 -2.24
C LEU A 108 -24.75 -0.64 -1.89
N PRO A 109 -25.30 -1.74 -2.45
CA PRO A 109 -26.63 -2.22 -2.13
C PRO A 109 -26.86 -2.41 -0.62
N THR A 110 -28.10 -2.13 -0.20
CA THR A 110 -28.55 -2.29 1.20
C THR A 110 -29.18 -3.64 1.49
N THR A 111 -29.15 -4.56 0.52
CA THR A 111 -29.64 -5.94 0.65
C THR A 111 -28.60 -6.88 0.08
N GLY A 112 -28.44 -8.07 0.67
CA GLY A 112 -27.45 -9.04 0.24
C GLY A 112 -26.05 -8.67 0.74
N SER A 113 -25.01 -9.27 0.16
CA SER A 113 -23.62 -8.99 0.54
C SER A 113 -22.91 -8.18 -0.52
N SER A 114 -22.15 -7.17 -0.10
CA SER A 114 -21.29 -6.38 -0.98
C SER A 114 -19.88 -6.35 -0.42
N LEU A 115 -18.90 -6.45 -1.30
CA LEU A 115 -17.49 -6.43 -0.94
C LEU A 115 -16.72 -5.66 -2.01
N VAL A 116 -15.89 -4.71 -1.58
CA VAL A 116 -14.83 -4.15 -2.44
C VAL A 116 -13.50 -4.68 -1.96
N THR A 117 -12.66 -5.13 -2.89
CA THR A 117 -11.33 -5.66 -2.60
C THR A 117 -10.24 -4.98 -3.42
N LEU A 118 -9.04 -5.01 -2.87
CA LEU A 118 -7.79 -4.83 -3.60
C LEU A 118 -6.87 -5.99 -3.26
N LEU A 119 -6.44 -6.73 -4.29
CA LEU A 119 -5.51 -7.84 -4.22
C LEU A 119 -4.12 -7.37 -4.63
N ALA A 120 -3.29 -7.07 -3.64
CA ALA A 120 -1.90 -6.66 -3.80
C ALA A 120 -0.97 -7.88 -3.81
N THR A 121 0.03 -7.86 -4.68
CA THR A 121 0.95 -8.98 -4.93
C THR A 121 2.37 -8.44 -5.11
N SER A 122 3.37 -9.05 -4.48
CA SER A 122 4.77 -8.65 -4.66
C SER A 122 5.23 -8.80 -6.12
N GLU A 123 6.32 -8.14 -6.49
CA GLU A 123 6.88 -8.17 -7.86
C GLU A 123 7.13 -9.61 -8.35
N ASP A 124 7.61 -10.49 -7.48
CA ASP A 124 7.87 -11.91 -7.75
C ASP A 124 6.64 -12.83 -7.61
N GLY A 125 5.49 -12.30 -7.19
CA GLY A 125 4.28 -13.06 -6.93
C GLY A 125 4.27 -13.87 -5.63
N ALA A 126 5.33 -13.82 -4.82
CA ALA A 126 5.47 -14.67 -3.64
C ALA A 126 4.59 -14.23 -2.47
N VAL A 127 4.32 -12.94 -2.31
CA VAL A 127 3.48 -12.38 -1.25
C VAL A 127 2.19 -11.86 -1.87
N THR A 128 1.04 -12.24 -1.32
CA THR A 128 -0.25 -11.68 -1.73
C THR A 128 -1.10 -11.29 -0.52
N ARG A 129 -1.62 -10.07 -0.55
CA ARG A 129 -2.43 -9.43 0.49
C ARG A 129 -3.73 -8.95 -0.13
N GLN A 130 -4.87 -9.25 0.49
CA GLN A 130 -6.16 -8.72 0.07
C GLN A 130 -6.68 -7.73 1.11
N LEU A 131 -6.77 -6.45 0.74
CA LEU A 131 -7.54 -5.46 1.49
C LEU A 131 -9.02 -5.63 1.15
N GLY A 132 -9.90 -5.70 2.13
CA GLY A 132 -11.33 -5.86 1.89
C GLY A 132 -12.20 -5.02 2.82
N TYR A 133 -13.28 -4.46 2.25
CA TYR A 133 -14.39 -3.86 3.00
C TYR A 133 -15.71 -4.51 2.60
N LYS A 134 -16.41 -5.08 3.58
CA LYS A 134 -17.62 -5.87 3.39
C LYS A 134 -18.80 -5.28 4.14
N THR A 135 -19.94 -5.25 3.47
CA THR A 135 -21.26 -5.03 4.06
C THR A 135 -22.16 -6.24 3.88
N VAL A 136 -23.11 -6.42 4.79
CA VAL A 136 -24.20 -7.40 4.69
C VAL A 136 -25.48 -6.67 5.04
N ASP A 137 -26.46 -6.70 4.14
CA ASP A 137 -27.74 -5.99 4.24
C ASP A 137 -27.56 -4.50 4.58
N GLY A 138 -26.61 -3.86 3.89
CA GLY A 138 -26.26 -2.45 4.06
C GLY A 138 -25.46 -2.13 5.32
N GLU A 139 -25.35 -3.07 6.25
CA GLU A 139 -24.62 -2.89 7.51
C GLU A 139 -23.15 -3.27 7.37
N PHE A 140 -22.28 -2.58 8.11
CA PHE A 140 -20.87 -2.92 8.19
C PHE A 140 -20.68 -4.35 8.72
N SER A 141 -19.90 -5.15 8.01
CA SER A 141 -19.59 -6.52 8.40
C SER A 141 -18.11 -6.73 8.68
N ALA A 142 -17.23 -6.24 7.79
CA ALA A 142 -15.80 -6.43 7.96
C ALA A 142 -14.97 -5.34 7.26
N TYR A 143 -13.82 -5.02 7.87
CA TYR A 143 -12.73 -4.28 7.26
C TYR A 143 -11.43 -5.00 7.64
N TYR A 144 -10.66 -5.47 6.67
CA TYR A 144 -9.60 -6.45 6.92
C TYR A 144 -8.48 -6.44 5.90
N VAL A 145 -7.35 -7.04 6.29
CA VAL A 145 -6.34 -7.58 5.37
C VAL A 145 -6.35 -9.10 5.49
N TYR A 146 -6.39 -9.80 4.37
CA TYR A 146 -6.26 -11.25 4.31
C TYR A 146 -4.91 -11.62 3.69
N ASP A 147 -4.13 -12.40 4.41
CA ASP A 147 -2.89 -13.01 3.94
C ASP A 147 -3.25 -14.27 3.13
N MET A 148 -3.07 -14.20 1.81
CA MET A 148 -3.38 -15.32 0.92
C MET A 148 -2.41 -16.49 1.08
N ASN A 149 -1.18 -16.23 1.49
CA ASN A 149 -0.14 -17.23 1.69
C ASN A 149 -0.38 -18.04 2.98
N ALA A 150 -0.81 -17.36 4.05
CA ALA A 150 -1.10 -17.96 5.35
C ALA A 150 -2.56 -18.38 5.53
N ALA A 151 -3.44 -18.05 4.58
CA ALA A 151 -4.88 -18.22 4.67
C ALA A 151 -5.48 -17.61 5.97
N GLN A 152 -4.98 -16.44 6.35
CA GLN A 152 -5.33 -15.80 7.61
C GLN A 152 -5.92 -14.40 7.38
N GLN A 153 -7.07 -14.14 7.99
CA GLN A 153 -7.66 -12.82 8.03
C GLN A 153 -7.24 -12.06 9.30
N ARG A 154 -6.86 -10.79 9.13
CA ARG A 154 -6.66 -9.84 10.23
C ARG A 154 -7.63 -8.67 10.06
N ALA A 155 -8.48 -8.46 11.06
CA ALA A 155 -9.35 -7.28 11.09
C ALA A 155 -8.51 -6.01 11.23
N LEU A 156 -8.88 -4.98 10.48
CA LEU A 156 -8.38 -3.63 10.66
C LEU A 156 -9.29 -2.89 11.64
N GLY A 157 -8.70 -2.09 12.52
CA GLY A 157 -9.46 -1.33 13.50
C GLY A 157 -10.26 -0.20 12.85
N GLY A 158 -11.45 0.07 13.38
CA GLY A 158 -12.28 1.20 12.96
C GLY A 158 -13.04 0.95 11.64
N LEU A 159 -13.31 2.05 10.93
CA LEU A 159 -13.95 2.07 9.61
C LEU A 159 -12.97 2.61 8.57
N PRO A 160 -13.21 2.35 7.27
CA PRO A 160 -12.49 3.03 6.19
C PRO A 160 -12.53 4.56 6.31
N ASP A 161 -11.47 5.23 5.86
CA ASP A 161 -11.31 6.70 5.85
C ASP A 161 -12.49 7.45 5.23
N THR A 162 -13.14 6.87 4.23
CA THR A 162 -14.30 7.47 3.57
C THR A 162 -15.34 6.42 3.23
N LEU A 163 -16.57 6.68 3.64
CA LEU A 163 -17.77 5.92 3.30
C LEU A 163 -18.85 6.91 2.87
N THR A 164 -18.81 7.31 1.60
CA THR A 164 -19.78 8.24 1.01
C THR A 164 -20.40 7.61 -0.23
N PRO A 165 -21.62 8.02 -0.65
CA PRO A 165 -22.21 7.52 -1.89
C PRO A 165 -21.24 7.59 -3.07
N GLY A 166 -21.04 6.46 -3.76
CA GLY A 166 -20.14 6.38 -4.92
C GLY A 166 -18.63 6.39 -4.60
N ARG A 167 -18.21 6.40 -3.32
CA ARG A 167 -16.79 6.40 -2.96
C ARG A 167 -16.51 5.72 -1.62
N ILE A 168 -15.61 4.75 -1.67
CA ILE A 168 -15.04 4.11 -0.49
C ILE A 168 -13.52 4.31 -0.53
N SER A 169 -12.93 4.80 0.57
CA SER A 169 -11.48 4.89 0.72
C SER A 169 -11.03 4.16 1.97
N ALA A 170 -10.07 3.25 1.83
CA ALA A 170 -9.50 2.46 2.91
C ALA A 170 -7.97 2.47 2.84
N VAL A 171 -7.30 2.05 3.91
CA VAL A 171 -5.85 2.03 3.99
C VAL A 171 -5.34 0.59 4.11
N LEU A 172 -4.38 0.22 3.26
CA LEU A 172 -3.51 -0.94 3.42
C LEU A 172 -2.32 -0.51 4.30
N PRO A 173 -2.15 -1.09 5.50
CA PRO A 173 -1.10 -0.67 6.43
C PRO A 173 0.32 -0.81 5.86
N ALA A 174 1.24 0.05 6.32
CA ALA A 174 2.62 0.05 5.86
C ALA A 174 3.32 -1.30 6.04
N ALA A 175 3.06 -2.02 7.14
CA ALA A 175 3.66 -3.34 7.35
C ALA A 175 3.30 -4.34 6.22
N ASP A 176 2.06 -4.28 5.72
CA ASP A 176 1.65 -5.12 4.60
C ASP A 176 2.26 -4.64 3.26
N ILE A 177 2.54 -3.34 3.11
CA ILE A 177 3.24 -2.77 1.95
C ILE A 177 4.73 -3.15 1.97
N ASP A 178 5.38 -3.06 3.13
CA ASP A 178 6.80 -3.38 3.29
C ASP A 178 7.08 -4.86 2.91
N GLU A 179 6.15 -5.76 3.20
CA GLU A 179 6.23 -7.18 2.80
C GLU A 179 6.05 -7.40 1.30
N LEU A 180 5.30 -6.53 0.60
CA LEU A 180 5.12 -6.61 -0.85
C LEU A 180 6.36 -6.11 -1.61
N GLY A 181 7.17 -5.27 -0.95
CA GLY A 181 8.36 -4.65 -1.52
C GLY A 181 8.05 -3.53 -2.52
N ASP A 182 9.10 -3.06 -3.19
CA ASP A 182 8.97 -2.10 -4.28
C ASP A 182 8.32 -2.75 -5.51
N ASN A 183 7.69 -1.95 -6.38
CA ASN A 183 7.10 -2.42 -7.65
C ASN A 183 6.03 -3.52 -7.52
N TRP A 184 5.33 -3.58 -6.39
CA TRP A 184 4.21 -4.49 -6.23
C TRP A 184 3.07 -4.22 -7.22
N HIS A 185 2.23 -5.22 -7.41
CA HIS A 185 1.15 -5.24 -8.39
C HIS A 185 -0.21 -5.33 -7.70
N TRP A 186 -1.26 -4.83 -8.33
CA TRP A 186 -2.60 -4.99 -7.78
C TRP A 186 -3.70 -5.16 -8.82
N SER A 187 -4.76 -5.80 -8.37
CA SER A 187 -6.07 -5.80 -9.01
C SER A 187 -7.14 -5.53 -7.95
N ALA A 188 -8.34 -5.19 -8.38
CA ALA A 188 -9.46 -4.90 -7.50
C ALA A 188 -10.74 -5.49 -8.07
N ALA A 189 -11.71 -5.74 -7.20
CA ALA A 189 -13.02 -6.23 -7.59
C ALA A 189 -14.14 -5.57 -6.77
N LEU A 190 -15.31 -5.49 -7.39
CA LEU A 190 -16.58 -5.34 -6.71
C LEU A 190 -17.29 -6.68 -6.76
N THR A 191 -17.58 -7.24 -5.59
CA THR A 191 -18.26 -8.51 -5.42
C THR A 191 -19.65 -8.26 -4.83
N LEU A 192 -20.68 -8.76 -5.50
CA LEU A 192 -22.06 -8.76 -5.01
C LEU A 192 -22.51 -10.22 -4.85
N ASP A 193 -23.06 -10.56 -3.68
CA ASP A 193 -23.57 -11.89 -3.37
C ASP A 193 -22.60 -13.03 -3.67
N GLY A 194 -21.31 -12.77 -3.41
CA GLY A 194 -20.22 -13.73 -3.62
C GLY A 194 -19.74 -13.86 -5.07
N LYS A 195 -20.24 -13.05 -6.01
CA LYS A 195 -19.79 -13.00 -7.39
C LYS A 195 -19.11 -11.67 -7.69
N ASP A 196 -17.91 -11.72 -8.27
CA ASP A 196 -17.28 -10.53 -8.83
C ASP A 196 -18.10 -10.05 -10.03
N VAL A 197 -18.68 -8.86 -9.89
CA VAL A 197 -19.50 -8.22 -10.93
C VAL A 197 -18.67 -7.23 -11.76
N ASP A 198 -17.62 -6.66 -11.16
CA ASP A 198 -16.63 -5.85 -11.85
C ASP A 198 -15.22 -6.11 -11.33
N THR A 199 -14.24 -5.93 -12.20
CA THR A 199 -12.81 -5.96 -11.87
C THR A 199 -12.11 -4.72 -12.40
N CYS A 200 -10.95 -4.43 -11.82
CA CYS A 200 -10.10 -3.32 -12.23
C CYS A 200 -8.63 -3.69 -11.98
N PRO A 201 -7.79 -3.84 -13.02
CA PRO A 201 -8.11 -3.76 -14.46
C PRO A 201 -9.21 -4.73 -14.90
N ALA A 202 -9.92 -4.37 -15.96
CA ALA A 202 -10.94 -5.20 -16.61
C ALA A 202 -10.34 -6.12 -17.68
#